data_AF-A0AA88T048-F1
#
_entry.id   AF-A0AA88T048-F1
#
_cell.length_a   1.000
_cell.length_b   1.000
_cell.length_c   1.000
_cell.angle_alpha   90.00
_cell.angle_beta   90.00
_cell.angle_gamma   90.00
#
_symmetry.space_group_name_H-M   'P 1'
#
loop_
_entity.id
_entity.type
_entity.pdbx_description
1 polymer ?
#
loop_
_entity_poly.entity_id
_entity_poly.type
_entity_poly.pdbx_seq_one_letter_code
_entity_poly.pdbx_strand_id
1 'polypeptide(L)'
;MELLNLLAAVVLSMCCHFQPGCAWTVNNFLVTGPKAFLTYTSSVQEGAKNGIQECKHQFMLDRWNCPETTLQLSTHNGLRSATRETSFVHAISAAGVMYTLTKNCSMGDFENCGCDDSRIGQNGGRGWIWGGCSDNVAFGEKMSKQFVDALEYGHDSRAAVNLHNNEAGRLAIKATMRKSCKCHGLSGSCSVQTCWMQLADFREVGNYLKIKYEQATKLELDKKRLRAGNSADSRGATVRAFRNIPKSELIYLEDSPNYCIKNRSLGLKGTEGRECVKADKNKSLWERKSCRRLCYECGLTVVEKRTEAYLTYARSVQVGTQSGIDECKHQFAWDKWNCPDSATQFKGLSRATRETSFIHAISAAGVMYTLTKNCSLGELDNCGCDESKNGKIGGRGWLWGGCSDNVGFGEMISKQFVDAQETGQDSRAAVNLHNNEAGRLAVKATMKRICRCHGMSESCTIQTCWTQLSDFRDVGNYLKIKHSQAQKLDIDNGRIRAGNSAENRVAIADALGSIARTELIYLEDSPDYCRTNVTLGLYGTEGRQCLQHGEGLTPWEKRSCRRLCHECGLRVEERRTEVVTSCNCKFQWCCTVNCDDCSQVTVKHVCAKRDDVHGLRRRLRGPK
;
A
#
# COMPACT_ATOMS: atom_id res chain seq x y z
N MET A 1 -57.68 0.24 1.51
CA MET A 1 -56.84 1.41 1.18
C MET A 1 -56.69 2.33 2.41
N GLU A 2 -56.48 1.75 3.61
CA GLU A 2 -56.29 2.49 4.88
C GLU A 2 -55.43 1.68 5.88
N LEU A 3 -54.41 0.96 5.38
CA LEU A 3 -53.52 0.16 6.26
C LEU A 3 -52.02 0.33 5.97
N LEU A 4 -51.63 1.17 5.01
CA LEU A 4 -50.21 1.44 4.72
C LEU A 4 -49.68 2.79 5.25
N ASN A 5 -50.54 3.68 5.77
CA ASN A 5 -50.12 5.01 6.23
C ASN A 5 -49.83 5.11 7.74
N LEU A 6 -50.02 4.05 8.53
CA LEU A 6 -49.71 4.04 9.97
C LEU A 6 -48.36 3.41 10.33
N LEU A 7 -47.71 2.67 9.41
CA LEU A 7 -46.39 2.09 9.67
C LEU A 7 -45.23 3.05 9.38
N ALA A 8 -45.46 4.11 8.59
CA ALA A 8 -44.44 5.12 8.30
C ALA A 8 -44.24 6.15 9.44
N ALA A 9 -45.22 6.33 10.33
CA ALA A 9 -45.15 7.30 11.42
C ALA A 9 -44.51 6.76 12.72
N VAL A 10 -44.50 5.44 12.92
CA VAL A 10 -43.95 4.82 14.15
C VAL A 10 -42.45 4.55 14.04
N VAL A 11 -41.90 4.35 12.83
CA VAL A 11 -40.46 4.12 12.62
C VAL A 11 -39.62 5.41 12.79
N LEU A 12 -40.21 6.60 12.61
CA LEU A 12 -39.51 7.87 12.85
C LEU A 12 -39.50 8.36 14.31
N SER A 13 -40.31 7.78 15.21
CA SER A 13 -40.43 8.26 16.60
C SER A 13 -39.65 7.41 17.63
N MET A 14 -39.24 6.18 17.29
CA MET A 14 -38.51 5.29 18.21
C MET A 14 -36.98 5.29 18.09
N CYS A 15 -36.38 6.15 17.25
CA CYS A 15 -34.92 6.32 17.21
C CYS A 15 -34.37 7.42 18.14
N CYS A 16 -35.21 8.06 18.96
CA CYS A 16 -34.77 9.20 19.79
C CYS A 16 -34.57 8.92 21.29
N HIS A 17 -34.81 7.70 21.78
CA HIS A 17 -34.53 7.38 23.18
C HIS A 17 -33.85 6.02 23.31
N PHE A 18 -32.70 6.02 24.00
CA PHE A 18 -31.75 4.92 24.28
C PHE A 18 -30.59 4.73 23.30
N GLN A 19 -29.63 5.66 23.34
CA GLN A 19 -28.22 5.30 23.38
C GLN A 19 -27.45 6.25 24.33
N PRO A 20 -26.71 5.73 25.33
CA PRO A 20 -25.83 6.52 26.16
C PRO A 20 -24.50 6.76 25.42
N GLY A 21 -24.09 8.03 25.30
CA GLY A 21 -22.68 8.39 25.16
C GLY A 21 -22.07 8.47 23.76
N CYS A 22 -22.76 9.01 22.76
CA CYS A 22 -22.05 9.69 21.67
C CYS A 22 -21.67 11.10 22.15
N ALA A 23 -20.44 11.26 22.65
CA ALA A 23 -19.86 12.57 22.88
C ALA A 23 -19.72 13.29 21.53
N TRP A 24 -20.51 14.33 21.34
CA TRP A 24 -20.47 15.22 20.19
C TRP A 24 -19.12 15.96 20.13
N THR A 25 -18.14 15.40 19.40
CA THR A 25 -16.90 16.11 19.04
C THR A 25 -17.05 16.84 17.71
N VAL A 26 -17.80 17.93 17.73
CA VAL A 26 -17.70 19.04 16.79
C VAL A 26 -18.02 20.28 17.58
N ASN A 27 -17.03 20.88 18.26
CA ASN A 27 -17.27 22.12 18.98
C ASN A 27 -16.08 23.08 18.98
N ASN A 28 -16.41 24.30 18.54
CA ASN A 28 -15.78 25.61 18.80
C ASN A 28 -15.01 26.34 17.69
N PHE A 29 -15.05 25.91 16.43
CA PHE A 29 -14.62 26.79 15.32
C PHE A 29 -15.74 27.73 14.82
N LEU A 30 -17.00 27.49 15.23
CA LEU A 30 -18.15 27.87 14.41
C LEU A 30 -19.13 28.91 14.99
N VAL A 31 -18.89 29.53 16.16
CA VAL A 31 -19.97 30.31 16.80
C VAL A 31 -19.56 31.68 17.36
N THR A 32 -18.62 32.40 16.73
CA THR A 32 -18.31 33.79 17.17
C THR A 32 -18.26 34.84 16.05
N GLY A 33 -18.53 34.48 14.78
CA GLY A 33 -18.55 35.43 13.67
C GLY A 33 -19.93 36.06 13.41
N PRO A 34 -20.03 37.37 13.12
CA PRO A 34 -21.24 37.96 12.51
C PRO A 34 -21.68 37.17 11.27
N LYS A 35 -22.99 37.11 10.97
CA LYS A 35 -23.57 36.40 9.80
C LYS A 35 -22.84 36.62 8.45
N ALA A 36 -22.14 37.75 8.28
CA ALA A 36 -21.33 38.07 7.10
C ALA A 36 -20.06 37.20 6.91
N PHE A 37 -19.64 36.45 7.94
CA PHE A 37 -18.40 35.65 7.91
C PHE A 37 -18.62 34.16 7.61
N LEU A 38 -19.88 33.72 7.47
CA LEU A 38 -20.19 32.32 7.15
C LEU A 38 -19.60 31.89 5.80
N THR A 39 -19.57 32.78 4.81
CA THR A 39 -19.04 32.51 3.46
C THR A 39 -17.59 32.00 3.46
N TYR A 40 -16.76 32.46 4.39
CA TYR A 40 -15.34 32.12 4.45
C TYR A 40 -15.05 30.91 5.34
N THR A 41 -16.04 30.47 6.12
CA THR A 41 -15.84 29.53 7.24
C THR A 41 -15.27 28.18 6.78
N SER A 42 -15.70 27.67 5.64
CA SER A 42 -15.16 26.43 5.04
C SER A 42 -13.67 26.58 4.69
N SER A 43 -13.30 27.66 4.02
CA SER A 43 -11.91 27.96 3.65
C SER A 43 -11.03 28.24 4.86
N VAL A 44 -11.56 28.84 5.94
CA VAL A 44 -10.83 29.04 7.20
C VAL A 44 -10.57 27.68 7.86
N GLN A 45 -11.56 26.78 7.89
CA GLN A 45 -11.39 25.43 8.43
C GLN A 45 -10.36 24.63 7.61
N GLU A 46 -10.43 24.73 6.28
CA GLU A 46 -9.46 24.11 5.37
C GLU A 46 -8.05 24.66 5.58
N GLY A 47 -7.89 25.98 5.67
CA GLY A 47 -6.61 26.61 5.93
C GLY A 47 -5.99 26.22 7.27
N ALA A 48 -6.79 26.09 8.32
CA ALA A 48 -6.34 25.58 9.61
C ALA A 48 -5.89 24.11 9.52
N LYS A 49 -6.64 23.26 8.81
CA LYS A 49 -6.24 21.87 8.55
C LYS A 49 -4.94 21.77 7.76
N ASN A 50 -4.80 22.55 6.70
CA ASN A 50 -3.58 22.61 5.88
C ASN A 50 -2.36 23.04 6.72
N GLY A 51 -2.54 24.03 7.61
CA GLY A 51 -1.54 24.45 8.59
C GLY A 51 -1.06 23.30 9.49
N ILE A 52 -2.00 22.53 10.04
CA ILE A 52 -1.67 21.37 10.91
C ILE A 52 -1.06 20.20 10.12
N GLN A 53 -1.49 19.97 8.88
CA GLN A 53 -0.85 18.99 8.01
C GLN A 53 0.61 19.36 7.72
N GLU A 54 0.90 20.63 7.46
CA GLU A 54 2.26 21.10 7.26
C GLU A 54 3.07 21.03 8.56
N CYS A 55 2.45 21.29 9.71
CA CYS A 55 3.08 21.07 11.02
C CYS A 55 3.51 19.60 11.22
N LYS A 56 2.62 18.64 10.92
CA LYS A 56 2.96 17.20 10.96
C LYS A 56 4.12 16.88 10.04
N HIS A 57 4.14 17.45 8.84
CA HIS A 57 5.22 17.27 7.89
C HIS A 57 6.56 17.79 8.44
N GLN A 58 6.59 19.05 8.90
CA GLN A 58 7.81 19.70 9.42
C GLN A 58 8.39 18.99 10.64
N PHE A 59 7.54 18.35 11.45
CA PHE A 59 7.93 17.69 12.70
C PHE A 59 7.91 16.15 12.65
N MET A 60 7.74 15.55 11.47
CA MET A 60 7.53 14.09 11.35
C MET A 60 8.69 13.26 11.95
N LEU A 61 9.93 13.77 11.86
CA LEU A 61 11.15 13.13 12.41
C LEU A 61 11.73 13.87 13.63
N ASP A 62 10.94 14.74 14.27
CA ASP A 62 11.27 15.38 15.55
C ASP A 62 10.63 14.64 16.71
N ARG A 63 11.15 14.78 17.94
CA ARG A 63 10.64 14.11 19.14
C ARG A 63 9.17 14.44 19.41
N TRP A 64 8.77 15.68 19.17
CA TRP A 64 7.37 16.09 19.06
C TRP A 64 6.97 16.10 17.58
N ASN A 65 5.85 15.47 17.24
CA ASN A 65 5.44 15.20 15.85
C ASN A 65 4.11 15.86 15.44
N CYS A 66 3.71 16.92 16.13
CA CYS A 66 2.44 17.62 15.89
C CYS A 66 1.21 16.68 15.97
N PRO A 67 0.87 16.14 17.16
CA PRO A 67 -0.20 15.15 17.32
C PRO A 67 -1.58 15.70 16.92
N GLU A 68 -2.54 14.84 16.58
CA GLU A 68 -3.91 15.22 16.17
C GLU A 68 -4.64 16.15 17.14
N THR A 69 -4.33 16.08 18.43
CA THR A 69 -4.87 16.97 19.46
C THR A 69 -4.50 18.45 19.25
N THR A 70 -3.51 18.73 18.39
CA THR A 70 -3.03 20.08 18.06
C THR A 70 -4.01 20.86 17.17
N LEU A 71 -4.96 20.19 16.49
CA LEU A 71 -6.00 20.87 15.70
C LEU A 71 -6.97 21.69 16.57
N GLN A 72 -7.05 21.39 17.87
CA GLN A 72 -7.88 22.11 18.82
C GLN A 72 -7.16 23.35 19.37
N LEU A 73 -7.05 24.40 18.55
CA LEU A 73 -6.39 25.66 18.92
C LEU A 73 -7.06 26.38 20.12
N SER A 74 -8.31 26.05 20.50
CA SER A 74 -9.12 26.95 21.36
C SER A 74 -10.25 26.28 22.17
N THR A 75 -10.00 25.15 22.84
CA THR A 75 -10.94 24.70 23.89
C THR A 75 -10.32 24.88 25.26
N HIS A 76 -11.14 25.14 26.29
CA HIS A 76 -10.73 25.30 27.68
C HIS A 76 -9.90 24.12 28.27
N ASN A 77 -9.69 23.04 27.49
CA ASN A 77 -8.87 21.87 27.79
C ASN A 77 -7.75 21.57 26.75
N GLY A 78 -7.46 22.46 25.79
CA GLY A 78 -6.42 22.29 24.77
C GLY A 78 -5.23 23.24 24.93
N LEU A 79 -4.01 22.71 24.79
CA LEU A 79 -2.69 23.37 24.72
C LEU A 79 -2.52 24.70 25.51
N ARG A 80 -2.82 24.69 26.82
CA ARG A 80 -2.56 25.83 27.73
C ARG A 80 -1.08 26.18 27.93
N SER A 81 -0.18 25.39 27.36
CA SER A 81 1.26 25.56 27.54
C SER A 81 1.80 26.51 26.48
N ALA A 82 2.65 27.44 26.87
CA ALA A 82 3.26 28.43 25.99
C ALA A 82 4.67 28.00 25.59
N THR A 83 4.81 26.78 25.05
CA THR A 83 6.10 26.21 24.65
C THR A 83 6.52 26.65 23.26
N ARG A 84 7.76 26.35 22.89
CA ARG A 84 8.27 26.58 21.55
C ARG A 84 7.42 25.91 20.47
N GLU A 85 6.93 24.69 20.68
CA GLU A 85 6.11 23.97 19.69
C GLU A 85 4.77 24.66 19.49
N THR A 86 4.18 25.17 20.58
CA THR A 86 2.92 25.93 20.50
C THR A 86 3.09 27.22 19.70
N SER A 87 4.23 27.91 19.82
CA SER A 87 4.51 29.12 19.03
C SER A 87 4.48 28.86 17.53
N PHE A 88 5.02 27.71 17.09
CA PHE A 88 4.96 27.30 15.69
C PHE A 88 3.54 26.94 15.25
N VAL A 89 2.78 26.24 16.10
CA VAL A 89 1.39 25.85 15.80
C VAL A 89 0.50 27.07 15.56
N HIS A 90 0.61 28.10 16.42
CA HIS A 90 -0.12 29.36 16.24
C HIS A 90 0.28 30.06 14.93
N ALA A 91 1.58 30.16 14.66
CA ALA A 91 2.08 30.76 13.44
C ALA A 91 1.63 30.03 12.17
N ILE A 92 1.79 28.70 12.09
CA ILE A 92 1.44 27.93 10.89
C ILE A 92 -0.08 27.86 10.67
N SER A 93 -0.88 27.89 11.74
CA SER A 93 -2.34 27.93 11.65
C SER A 93 -2.82 29.27 11.13
N ALA A 94 -2.30 30.39 11.66
CA ALA A 94 -2.61 31.73 11.15
C ALA A 94 -2.17 31.93 9.70
N ALA A 95 -1.00 31.39 9.35
CA ALA A 95 -0.46 31.37 7.99
C ALA A 95 -1.33 30.53 7.05
N GLY A 96 -1.75 29.33 7.46
CA GLY A 96 -2.60 28.43 6.67
C GLY A 96 -3.97 29.03 6.37
N VAL A 97 -4.62 29.66 7.36
CA VAL A 97 -5.88 30.40 7.15
C VAL A 97 -5.68 31.56 6.18
N MET A 98 -4.64 32.38 6.36
CA MET A 98 -4.34 33.49 5.45
C MET A 98 -4.06 32.99 4.01
N TYR A 99 -3.29 31.91 3.89
CA TYR A 99 -2.93 31.30 2.61
C TYR A 99 -4.16 30.87 1.81
N THR A 100 -5.01 30.03 2.41
CA THR A 100 -6.21 29.50 1.73
C THR A 100 -7.17 30.61 1.38
N LEU A 101 -7.40 31.58 2.28
CA LEU A 101 -8.30 32.70 1.99
C LEU A 101 -7.79 33.59 0.85
N THR A 102 -6.49 33.92 0.85
CA THR A 102 -5.90 34.67 -0.27
C THR A 102 -5.96 33.88 -1.57
N LYS A 103 -5.70 32.57 -1.52
CA LYS A 103 -5.67 31.73 -2.72
C LYS A 103 -7.04 31.62 -3.38
N ASN A 104 -8.07 31.28 -2.60
CA ASN A 104 -9.45 31.17 -3.07
C ASN A 104 -9.99 32.51 -3.57
N CYS A 105 -9.57 33.61 -2.92
CA CYS A 105 -9.88 34.96 -3.38
C CYS A 105 -9.35 35.26 -4.78
N SER A 106 -8.06 34.97 -5.03
CA SER A 106 -7.43 35.17 -6.34
C SER A 106 -7.94 34.20 -7.43
N MET A 107 -8.47 33.04 -7.02
CA MET A 107 -9.10 32.08 -7.93
C MET A 107 -10.53 32.48 -8.33
N GLY A 108 -11.12 33.45 -7.65
CA GLY A 108 -12.50 33.90 -7.89
C GLY A 108 -13.56 33.07 -7.16
N ASP A 109 -13.17 32.30 -6.14
CA ASP A 109 -14.11 31.48 -5.35
C ASP A 109 -15.00 32.33 -4.43
N PHE A 110 -14.66 33.61 -4.23
CA PHE A 110 -15.41 34.56 -3.42
C PHE A 110 -15.85 35.76 -4.25
N GLU A 111 -17.14 36.11 -4.16
CA GLU A 111 -17.70 37.25 -4.91
C GLU A 111 -17.19 38.62 -4.43
N ASN A 112 -16.82 38.74 -3.14
CA ASN A 112 -16.51 40.02 -2.49
C ASN A 112 -15.00 40.33 -2.44
N CYS A 113 -14.18 39.60 -3.19
CA CYS A 113 -12.75 39.86 -3.27
C CYS A 113 -12.18 39.36 -4.60
N GLY A 114 -10.94 39.75 -4.90
CA GLY A 114 -10.27 39.34 -6.13
C GLY A 114 -8.76 39.62 -6.06
N CYS A 115 -8.13 39.67 -7.23
CA CYS A 115 -6.72 39.98 -7.39
C CYS A 115 -6.36 41.36 -6.79
N ASP A 116 -5.11 41.52 -6.39
CA ASP A 116 -4.55 42.83 -6.06
C ASP A 116 -4.15 43.58 -7.35
N ASP A 117 -5.01 44.51 -7.75
CA ASP A 117 -4.84 45.29 -8.99
C ASP A 117 -4.02 46.57 -8.79
N SER A 118 -3.54 46.84 -7.56
CA SER A 118 -2.90 48.12 -7.20
C SER A 118 -1.68 48.51 -8.03
N ARG A 119 -1.02 47.51 -8.65
CA ARG A 119 0.20 47.70 -9.45
C ARG A 119 0.01 47.43 -10.94
N ILE A 120 -1.16 46.99 -11.39
CA ILE A 120 -1.37 46.59 -12.79
C ILE A 120 -1.04 47.75 -13.73
N GLY A 121 -0.31 47.46 -14.80
CA GLY A 121 0.12 48.43 -15.81
C GLY A 121 1.32 49.28 -15.43
N GLN A 122 1.80 49.22 -14.18
CA GLN A 122 2.99 49.96 -13.75
C GLN A 122 4.27 49.28 -14.24
N ASN A 123 5.30 50.09 -14.54
CA ASN A 123 6.59 49.58 -14.96
C ASN A 123 7.34 48.94 -13.77
N GLY A 124 7.68 47.67 -13.87
CA GLY A 124 8.33 46.92 -12.79
C GLY A 124 9.87 47.05 -12.78
N GLY A 125 10.45 47.58 -13.86
CA GLY A 125 11.89 47.74 -14.04
C GLY A 125 12.25 47.67 -15.53
N ARG A 126 13.52 47.40 -15.86
CA ARG A 126 13.90 47.22 -17.27
C ARG A 126 13.30 45.91 -17.82
N GLY A 127 12.49 46.01 -18.86
CA GLY A 127 12.00 44.87 -19.65
C GLY A 127 10.80 44.12 -19.08
N TRP A 128 10.09 44.66 -18.08
CA TRP A 128 8.87 44.00 -17.57
C TRP A 128 7.86 44.96 -16.94
N ILE A 129 6.58 44.58 -17.04
CA ILE A 129 5.44 45.33 -16.50
C ILE A 129 4.65 44.49 -15.50
N TRP A 130 3.98 45.15 -14.56
CA TRP A 130 3.03 44.49 -13.67
C TRP A 130 1.72 44.16 -14.40
N GLY A 131 1.24 42.94 -14.27
CA GLY A 131 -0.04 42.50 -14.85
C GLY A 131 -0.36 41.06 -14.46
N GLY A 132 -1.48 40.52 -14.94
CA GLY A 132 -2.00 39.24 -14.44
C GLY A 132 -2.71 39.40 -13.09
N CYS A 133 -2.87 38.30 -12.35
CA CYS A 133 -3.54 38.30 -11.04
C CYS A 133 -2.51 38.21 -9.91
N SER A 134 -2.29 39.31 -9.19
CA SER A 134 -1.48 39.27 -7.97
C SER A 134 -2.32 38.80 -6.78
N ASP A 135 -1.76 37.90 -5.97
CA ASP A 135 -2.47 37.34 -4.81
C ASP A 135 -2.73 38.41 -3.74
N ASN A 136 -4.00 38.60 -3.37
CA ASN A 136 -4.42 39.63 -2.42
C ASN A 136 -4.17 39.22 -0.96
N VAL A 137 -2.91 39.35 -0.53
CA VAL A 137 -2.48 39.03 0.85
C VAL A 137 -3.02 39.99 1.89
N ALA A 138 -3.37 41.22 1.51
CA ALA A 138 -3.99 42.19 2.44
C ALA A 138 -5.39 41.72 2.87
N PHE A 139 -6.18 41.19 1.93
CA PHE A 139 -7.46 40.55 2.22
C PHE A 139 -7.28 39.33 3.14
N GLY A 140 -6.42 38.38 2.77
CA GLY A 140 -6.23 37.16 3.57
C GLY A 140 -5.71 37.44 4.98
N GLU A 141 -4.83 38.44 5.14
CA GLU A 141 -4.35 38.87 6.45
C GLU A 141 -5.48 39.44 7.32
N LYS A 142 -6.31 40.33 6.77
CA LYS A 142 -7.45 40.93 7.48
C LYS A 142 -8.42 39.85 7.96
N MET A 143 -8.74 38.91 7.08
CA MET A 143 -9.66 37.82 7.40
C MET A 143 -9.05 36.84 8.39
N SER A 144 -7.77 36.44 8.23
CA SER A 144 -7.06 35.59 9.19
C SER A 144 -7.03 36.21 10.59
N LYS A 145 -6.82 37.53 10.71
CA LYS A 145 -6.95 38.26 12.00
C LYS A 145 -8.36 38.11 12.60
N GLN A 146 -9.41 38.29 11.81
CA GLN A 146 -10.79 38.21 12.30
C GLN A 146 -11.20 36.81 12.79
N PHE A 147 -10.63 35.74 12.24
CA PHE A 147 -10.93 34.38 12.66
C PHE A 147 -9.97 33.84 13.72
N VAL A 148 -8.66 33.97 13.50
CA VAL A 148 -7.65 33.31 14.33
C VAL A 148 -7.36 34.11 15.60
N ASP A 149 -7.29 35.44 15.52
CA ASP A 149 -7.01 36.27 16.69
C ASP A 149 -8.25 36.39 17.60
N ALA A 150 -9.46 36.27 17.04
CA ALA A 150 -10.72 36.27 17.80
C ALA A 150 -10.85 35.07 18.76
N LEU A 151 -10.05 34.02 18.56
CA LEU A 151 -9.99 32.87 19.46
C LEU A 151 -9.19 33.16 20.74
N GLU A 152 -8.36 34.21 20.75
CA GLU A 152 -7.55 34.62 21.89
C GLU A 152 -8.34 35.59 22.80
N TYR A 153 -9.27 35.06 23.60
CA TYR A 153 -10.12 35.88 24.50
C TYR A 153 -9.42 36.30 25.81
N GLY A 154 -8.20 35.82 26.07
CA GLY A 154 -7.43 36.10 27.29
C GLY A 154 -6.75 37.47 27.28
N HIS A 155 -6.61 38.09 28.46
CA HIS A 155 -5.78 39.29 28.67
C HIS A 155 -4.46 38.97 29.40
N ASP A 156 -4.06 37.70 29.38
CA ASP A 156 -2.82 37.24 30.02
C ASP A 156 -1.63 37.26 29.05
N SER A 157 -0.44 37.02 29.59
CA SER A 157 0.80 37.01 28.80
C SER A 157 0.81 35.96 27.70
N ARG A 158 0.05 34.87 27.86
CA ARG A 158 -0.06 33.78 26.87
C ARG A 158 -0.82 34.24 25.65
N ALA A 159 -2.00 34.85 25.84
CA ALA A 159 -2.78 35.39 24.73
C ALA A 159 -1.95 36.41 23.91
N ALA A 160 -1.17 37.26 24.58
CA ALA A 160 -0.31 38.21 23.89
C ALA A 160 0.82 37.55 23.07
N VAL A 161 1.42 36.47 23.58
CA VAL A 161 2.40 35.64 22.86
C VAL A 161 1.76 34.93 21.67
N ASN A 162 0.57 34.37 21.84
CA ASN A 162 -0.17 33.70 20.76
C ASN A 162 -0.49 34.67 19.63
N LEU A 163 -0.99 35.87 19.95
CA LEU A 163 -1.26 36.93 18.97
C LEU A 163 -0.01 37.37 18.21
N HIS A 164 1.14 37.48 18.90
CA HIS A 164 2.43 37.77 18.24
C HIS A 164 2.82 36.66 17.26
N ASN A 165 2.73 35.40 17.68
CA ASN A 165 3.07 34.26 16.83
C ASN A 165 2.12 34.10 15.64
N ASN A 166 0.81 34.38 15.82
CA ASN A 166 -0.15 34.45 14.72
C ASN A 166 0.30 35.49 13.68
N GLU A 167 0.75 36.66 14.14
CA GLU A 167 1.26 37.71 13.25
C GLU A 167 2.55 37.30 12.54
N ALA A 168 3.49 36.64 13.23
CA ALA A 168 4.69 36.08 12.62
C ALA A 168 4.35 35.10 11.48
N GLY A 169 3.32 34.27 11.68
CA GLY A 169 2.76 33.38 10.65
C GLY A 169 2.27 34.12 9.42
N ARG A 170 1.45 35.17 9.61
CA ARG A 170 0.94 36.00 8.51
C ARG A 170 2.06 36.76 7.78
N LEU A 171 3.08 37.22 8.51
CA LEU A 171 4.27 37.84 7.92
C LEU A 171 5.11 36.84 7.13
N ALA A 172 5.15 35.56 7.52
CA ALA A 172 5.83 34.52 6.75
C ALA A 172 5.22 34.33 5.35
N ILE A 173 3.89 34.44 5.22
CA ILE A 173 3.22 34.43 3.91
C ILE A 173 3.73 35.57 3.03
N LYS A 174 3.78 36.79 3.57
CA LYS A 174 4.26 37.97 2.83
C LYS A 174 5.75 37.87 2.48
N ALA A 175 6.56 37.36 3.40
CA ALA A 175 8.00 37.23 3.23
C ALA A 175 8.40 36.17 2.20
N THR A 176 7.56 35.15 1.99
CA THR A 176 7.82 34.05 1.05
C THR A 176 7.20 34.26 -0.33
N MET A 177 6.39 35.31 -0.53
CA MET A 177 5.77 35.59 -1.83
C MET A 177 6.79 35.65 -2.97
N ARG A 178 6.39 35.14 -4.13
CA ARG A 178 7.23 35.04 -5.32
C ARG A 178 6.70 35.92 -6.43
N LYS A 179 7.62 36.54 -7.16
CA LYS A 179 7.28 37.18 -8.43
C LYS A 179 7.25 36.13 -9.52
N SER A 180 6.08 35.89 -10.10
CA SER A 180 5.90 35.02 -11.27
C SER A 180 5.80 35.88 -12.52
N CYS A 181 6.40 35.44 -13.63
CA CYS A 181 6.45 36.21 -14.88
C CYS A 181 6.11 35.34 -16.08
N LYS A 182 5.42 35.92 -17.06
CA LYS A 182 5.19 35.37 -18.40
C LYS A 182 5.92 36.19 -19.44
N CYS A 183 6.72 35.52 -20.26
CA CYS A 183 7.45 36.14 -21.34
C CYS A 183 6.59 36.31 -22.60
N HIS A 184 6.71 37.48 -23.21
CA HIS A 184 6.02 37.87 -24.44
C HIS A 184 7.09 38.34 -25.44
N GLY A 185 7.33 37.52 -26.47
CA GLY A 185 8.29 37.81 -27.53
C GLY A 185 8.20 36.79 -28.65
N LEU A 186 8.73 37.13 -29.83
CA LEU A 186 8.77 36.23 -30.99
C LEU A 186 9.44 34.91 -30.58
N SER A 187 8.78 33.79 -30.88
CA SER A 187 9.19 32.43 -30.52
C SER A 187 9.41 32.17 -29.01
N GLY A 188 8.73 32.90 -28.12
CA GLY A 188 8.83 32.70 -26.66
C GLY A 188 9.99 33.44 -26.00
N SER A 189 10.62 34.39 -26.69
CA SER A 189 11.65 35.26 -26.11
C SER A 189 11.10 36.17 -25.00
N CYS A 190 11.92 36.48 -23.99
CA CYS A 190 11.57 37.31 -22.83
C CYS A 190 11.96 38.79 -23.00
N SER A 191 11.79 39.36 -24.20
CA SER A 191 12.11 40.78 -24.46
C SER A 191 11.18 41.74 -23.73
N VAL A 192 9.91 41.35 -23.58
CA VAL A 192 8.94 41.95 -22.66
C VAL A 192 8.35 40.82 -21.84
N GLN A 193 8.13 41.03 -20.54
CA GLN A 193 7.43 40.07 -19.71
C GLN A 193 6.43 40.75 -18.78
N THR A 194 5.36 40.05 -18.47
CA THR A 194 4.32 40.48 -17.53
C THR A 194 4.47 39.69 -16.24
N CYS A 195 4.58 40.37 -15.10
CA CYS A 195 4.75 39.71 -13.81
C CYS A 195 3.67 40.05 -12.80
N TRP A 196 3.38 39.11 -11.91
CA TRP A 196 2.48 39.26 -10.76
C TRP A 196 3.12 38.68 -9.49
N MET A 197 2.63 39.09 -8.32
CA MET A 197 3.01 38.45 -7.06
C MET A 197 2.11 37.26 -6.78
N GLN A 198 2.69 36.11 -6.49
CA GLN A 198 1.98 34.89 -6.16
C GLN A 198 2.46 34.36 -4.81
N LEU A 199 1.56 33.72 -4.06
CA LEU A 199 1.89 32.92 -2.89
C LEU A 199 2.92 31.85 -3.29
N ALA A 200 3.90 31.62 -2.42
CA ALA A 200 4.80 30.47 -2.55
C ALA A 200 4.04 29.16 -2.35
N ASP A 201 4.70 28.04 -2.62
CA ASP A 201 4.20 26.75 -2.14
C ASP A 201 4.10 26.79 -0.61
N PHE A 202 3.02 26.26 -0.04
CA PHE A 202 2.82 26.30 1.41
C PHE A 202 3.92 25.54 2.18
N ARG A 203 4.59 24.57 1.54
CA ARG A 203 5.79 23.91 2.07
C ARG A 203 6.91 24.89 2.34
N GLU A 204 7.07 25.92 1.53
CA GLU A 204 8.13 26.91 1.71
C GLU A 204 7.83 27.85 2.87
N VAL A 205 6.55 28.17 3.09
CA VAL A 205 6.08 28.86 4.30
C VAL A 205 6.38 28.02 5.53
N GLY A 206 6.09 26.72 5.48
CA GLY A 206 6.42 25.75 6.52
C GLY A 206 7.93 25.70 6.82
N ASN A 207 8.76 25.62 5.79
CA ASN A 207 10.23 25.63 5.92
C ASN A 207 10.74 26.95 6.53
N TYR A 208 10.20 28.09 6.09
CA TYR A 208 10.54 29.40 6.63
C TYR A 208 10.20 29.49 8.13
N LEU A 209 8.99 29.08 8.50
CA LEU A 209 8.56 29.07 9.91
C LEU A 209 9.34 28.05 10.73
N LYS A 210 9.80 26.94 10.14
CA LYS A 210 10.62 25.94 10.84
C LYS A 210 11.97 26.52 11.23
N ILE A 211 12.58 27.34 10.37
CA ILE A 211 13.81 28.09 10.70
C ILE A 211 13.54 29.07 11.84
N LYS A 212 12.41 29.80 11.80
CA LYS A 212 12.00 30.70 12.90
C LYS A 212 11.75 29.97 14.21
N TYR A 213 11.23 28.75 14.16
CA TYR A 213 11.05 27.90 15.32
C TYR A 213 12.38 27.51 15.97
N GLU A 214 13.41 27.18 15.19
CA GLU A 214 14.74 26.86 15.72
C GLU A 214 15.38 28.07 16.43
N GLN A 215 15.10 29.28 15.94
CA GLN A 215 15.60 30.56 16.45
C GLN A 215 14.68 31.22 17.48
N ALA A 216 13.57 30.58 17.84
CA ALA A 216 12.54 31.17 18.70
C ALA A 216 13.11 31.60 20.07
N THR A 217 12.65 32.76 20.54
CA THR A 217 13.16 33.39 21.78
C THR A 217 12.24 33.11 22.96
N LYS A 218 12.81 32.64 24.08
CA LYS A 218 12.09 32.50 25.34
C LYS A 218 11.99 33.85 26.04
N LEU A 219 10.81 34.22 26.51
CA LEU A 219 10.62 35.43 27.31
C LEU A 219 10.47 35.08 28.78
N GLU A 220 11.38 35.61 29.59
CA GLU A 220 11.30 35.53 31.04
C GLU A 220 10.45 36.71 31.55
N LEU A 221 9.19 36.43 31.89
CA LEU A 221 8.29 37.42 32.49
C LEU A 221 8.40 37.36 34.02
N ASP A 222 8.62 38.52 34.63
CA ASP A 222 8.92 38.64 36.05
C ASP A 222 7.73 38.19 36.92
N LYS A 223 7.87 37.04 37.60
CA LYS A 223 6.79 36.34 38.35
C LYS A 223 6.09 37.19 39.41
N LYS A 224 6.75 38.24 39.93
CA LYS A 224 6.19 39.16 40.93
C LYS A 224 5.10 40.09 40.37
N ARG A 225 5.12 40.39 39.06
CA ARG A 225 4.09 41.22 38.40
C ARG A 225 2.89 40.42 37.88
N LEU A 226 3.01 39.10 37.79
CA LEU A 226 1.97 38.19 37.28
C LEU A 226 0.91 37.78 38.31
N ARG A 227 1.12 38.04 39.61
CA ARG A 227 0.12 37.82 40.68
C ARG A 227 -0.85 38.99 40.86
N ALA A 228 -0.55 40.16 40.30
CA ALA A 228 -1.46 41.29 40.27
C ALA A 228 -2.33 41.15 39.02
N GLY A 229 -3.53 40.57 39.17
CA GLY A 229 -4.50 40.46 38.07
C GLY A 229 -4.78 41.79 37.37
N ASN A 230 -5.25 41.73 36.12
CA ASN A 230 -5.86 42.80 35.27
C ASN A 230 -5.48 44.28 35.52
N SER A 231 -4.25 44.59 35.97
CA SER A 231 -3.81 45.97 36.19
C SER A 231 -3.14 46.52 34.94
N ALA A 232 -3.32 47.82 34.67
CA ALA A 232 -2.73 48.52 33.52
C ALA A 232 -1.20 48.41 33.47
N ASP A 233 -0.56 48.20 34.63
CA ASP A 233 0.89 48.08 34.77
C ASP A 233 1.44 46.75 34.19
N SER A 234 0.67 45.65 34.29
CA SER A 234 1.01 44.36 33.66
C SER A 234 0.91 44.43 32.13
N ARG A 235 -0.10 45.12 31.60
CA ARG A 235 -0.21 45.38 30.14
C ARG A 235 0.96 46.22 29.63
N GLY A 236 1.39 47.24 30.40
CA GLY A 236 2.54 48.08 30.05
C GLY A 236 3.89 47.36 30.11
N ALA A 237 4.07 46.35 30.96
CA ALA A 237 5.28 45.53 31.02
C ALA A 237 5.37 44.55 29.83
N THR A 238 4.26 43.91 29.48
CA THR A 238 4.15 43.00 28.33
C THR A 238 4.37 43.73 26.99
N VAL A 239 3.78 44.91 26.80
CA VAL A 239 4.00 45.74 25.60
C VAL A 239 5.47 46.20 25.48
N ARG A 240 6.15 46.50 26.61
CA ARG A 240 7.58 46.85 26.61
C ARG A 240 8.47 45.66 26.24
N ALA A 241 8.14 44.46 26.70
CA ALA A 241 8.88 43.24 26.37
C ALA A 241 8.83 42.90 24.87
N PHE A 242 7.69 43.12 24.20
CA PHE A 242 7.57 42.87 22.76
C PHE A 242 8.13 43.98 21.87
N ARG A 243 8.35 45.20 22.39
CA ARG A 243 8.75 46.36 21.59
C ARG A 243 10.08 46.16 20.84
N ASN A 244 10.98 45.35 21.41
CA ASN A 244 12.31 45.09 20.86
C ASN A 244 12.39 43.78 20.05
N ILE A 245 11.28 43.05 19.93
CA ILE A 245 11.23 41.76 19.24
C ILE A 245 10.61 41.97 17.85
N PRO A 246 11.29 41.57 16.77
CA PRO A 246 10.70 41.66 15.45
C PRO A 246 9.42 40.82 15.37
N LYS A 247 8.37 41.37 14.76
CA LYS A 247 7.07 40.66 14.59
C LYS A 247 7.19 39.37 13.77
N SER A 248 8.27 39.18 13.03
CA SER A 248 8.56 37.98 12.24
C SER A 248 9.21 36.84 13.04
N GLU A 249 9.64 37.09 14.28
CA GLU A 249 10.25 36.06 15.14
C GLU A 249 9.21 35.34 15.99
N LEU A 250 9.43 34.06 16.24
CA LEU A 250 8.60 33.27 17.16
C LEU A 250 9.08 33.41 18.60
N ILE A 251 8.13 33.43 19.52
CA ILE A 251 8.38 33.61 20.94
C ILE A 251 7.55 32.66 21.81
N TYR A 252 8.08 32.32 22.98
CA TYR A 252 7.45 31.39 23.91
C TYR A 252 7.80 31.73 25.37
N LEU A 253 7.06 31.18 26.33
CA LEU A 253 7.21 31.48 27.77
C LEU A 253 7.69 30.27 28.58
N GLU A 254 7.31 29.07 28.17
CA GLU A 254 7.47 27.84 28.95
C GLU A 254 8.48 26.89 28.29
N ASP A 255 9.24 26.18 29.11
CA ASP A 255 10.15 25.16 28.60
C ASP A 255 9.37 23.96 28.04
N SER A 256 9.83 23.42 26.91
CA SER A 256 9.23 22.25 26.30
C SER A 256 9.39 21.02 27.21
N PRO A 257 8.35 20.19 27.39
CA PRO A 257 8.46 18.97 28.16
C PRO A 257 9.36 17.93 27.47
N ASN A 258 9.77 16.90 28.21
CA ASN A 258 10.54 15.81 27.63
C ASN A 258 9.63 14.89 26.78
N TYR A 259 9.67 15.09 25.46
CA TYR A 259 8.90 14.31 24.48
C TYR A 259 9.38 12.86 24.29
N CYS A 260 10.53 12.46 24.83
CA CYS A 260 11.00 11.08 24.76
C CYS A 260 10.10 10.13 25.56
N ILE A 261 9.59 10.60 26.71
CA ILE A 261 8.89 9.76 27.69
C ILE A 261 7.38 9.92 27.50
N LYS A 262 6.67 8.80 27.53
CA LYS A 262 5.20 8.79 27.53
C LYS A 262 4.66 9.38 28.84
N ASN A 263 3.82 10.40 28.73
CA ASN A 263 3.13 11.02 29.86
C ASN A 263 1.64 11.17 29.54
N ARG A 264 0.80 10.32 30.16
CA ARG A 264 -0.65 10.32 29.91
C ARG A 264 -1.33 11.61 30.39
N SER A 265 -0.86 12.21 31.48
CA SER A 265 -1.43 13.44 32.04
C SER A 265 -1.19 14.66 31.16
N LEU A 266 -0.08 14.68 30.42
CA LEU A 266 0.26 15.74 29.46
C LEU A 266 -0.06 15.36 27.99
N GLY A 267 -0.70 14.21 27.76
CA GLY A 267 -1.00 13.71 26.41
C GLY A 267 0.22 13.33 25.56
N LEU A 268 1.40 13.18 26.17
CA LEU A 268 2.65 12.84 25.47
C LEU A 268 2.73 11.34 25.22
N LYS A 269 2.91 10.94 23.96
CA LYS A 269 2.98 9.52 23.58
C LYS A 269 4.36 8.88 23.78
N GLY A 270 5.42 9.68 23.88
CA GLY A 270 6.81 9.22 23.85
C GLY A 270 7.32 8.97 22.43
N THR A 271 8.60 8.61 22.31
CA THR A 271 9.22 8.29 21.00
C THR A 271 9.37 6.79 20.73
N GLU A 272 9.02 5.93 21.69
CA GLU A 272 9.03 4.48 21.52
C GLU A 272 8.07 4.03 20.41
N GLY A 273 8.53 3.11 19.56
CA GLY A 273 7.77 2.60 18.40
C GLY A 273 7.74 3.56 17.20
N ARG A 274 8.38 4.73 17.28
CA ARG A 274 8.47 5.66 16.14
C ARG A 274 9.54 5.26 15.16
N GLU A 275 9.24 5.49 13.89
CA GLU A 275 10.15 5.22 12.79
C GLU A 275 11.21 6.31 12.64
N CYS A 276 12.39 5.86 12.23
CA CYS A 276 13.50 6.73 11.90
C CYS A 276 14.18 6.24 10.62
N VAL A 277 14.84 7.15 9.93
CA VAL A 277 15.49 6.89 8.65
C VAL A 277 16.94 6.50 8.88
N LYS A 278 17.31 5.29 8.44
CA LYS A 278 18.70 4.84 8.43
C LYS A 278 19.53 5.75 7.52
N ALA A 279 20.76 6.07 7.94
CA ALA A 279 21.62 6.98 7.21
C ALA A 279 21.93 6.49 5.79
N ASP A 280 21.37 7.17 4.79
CA ASP A 280 21.61 6.97 3.35
C ASP A 280 22.19 8.26 2.75
N LYS A 281 23.09 8.15 1.76
CA LYS A 281 23.69 9.29 1.05
C LYS A 281 22.66 10.09 0.24
N ASN A 282 21.54 9.47 -0.17
CA ASN A 282 20.48 10.12 -0.93
C ASN A 282 19.46 10.89 -0.08
N LYS A 283 19.63 10.92 1.25
CA LYS A 283 18.71 11.59 2.18
C LYS A 283 19.33 12.87 2.75
N SER A 284 18.48 13.84 3.11
CA SER A 284 18.92 15.10 3.69
C SER A 284 19.69 14.86 5.01
N LEU A 285 20.60 15.77 5.36
CA LEU A 285 21.35 15.70 6.63
C LEU A 285 20.42 15.59 7.85
N TRP A 286 19.26 16.26 7.76
CA TRP A 286 18.19 16.22 8.75
C TRP A 286 17.60 14.81 8.89
N GLU A 287 17.21 14.16 7.79
CA GLU A 287 16.64 12.80 7.80
C GLU A 287 17.63 11.77 8.32
N ARG A 288 18.90 11.86 7.89
CA ARG A 288 19.96 10.92 8.31
C ARG A 288 20.22 10.93 9.81
N LYS A 289 19.94 12.05 10.49
CA LYS A 289 20.09 12.21 11.94
C LYS A 289 18.81 11.86 12.73
N SER A 290 17.73 11.45 12.06
CA SER A 290 16.45 11.15 12.72
C SER A 290 16.55 10.05 13.77
N CYS A 291 17.23 8.94 13.47
CA CYS A 291 17.42 7.84 14.44
C CYS A 291 18.17 8.28 15.69
N ARG A 292 19.12 9.22 15.55
CA ARG A 292 19.81 9.80 16.68
C ARG A 292 18.88 10.64 17.55
N ARG A 293 18.12 11.55 16.95
CA ARG A 293 17.22 12.45 17.69
C ARG A 293 16.05 11.76 18.35
N LEU A 294 15.45 10.78 17.68
CA LEU A 294 14.24 10.07 18.12
C LEU A 294 14.55 8.94 19.09
N CYS A 295 15.63 8.21 18.85
CA CYS A 295 15.93 6.98 19.56
C CYS A 295 17.11 7.17 20.51
N TYR A 296 18.32 7.40 19.99
CA TYR A 296 19.54 7.38 20.81
C TYR A 296 19.57 8.48 21.89
N GLU A 297 19.19 9.71 21.55
CA GLU A 297 19.12 10.81 22.52
C GLU A 297 17.97 10.65 23.54
N CYS A 298 17.03 9.75 23.25
CA CYS A 298 15.96 9.35 24.15
C CYS A 298 16.28 8.07 24.93
N GLY A 299 17.49 7.50 24.78
CA GLY A 299 17.90 6.24 25.43
C GLY A 299 17.28 4.97 24.82
N LEU A 300 16.73 5.05 23.60
CA LEU A 300 16.11 3.92 22.90
C LEU A 300 17.06 3.31 21.87
N THR A 301 16.93 2.01 21.64
CA THR A 301 17.63 1.28 20.58
C THR A 301 16.81 1.28 19.29
N VAL A 302 17.50 1.34 18.15
CA VAL A 302 16.85 1.25 16.83
C VAL A 302 16.79 -0.22 16.40
N VAL A 303 15.58 -0.69 16.10
CA VAL A 303 15.34 -2.01 15.49
C VAL A 303 14.88 -1.84 14.04
N GLU A 304 15.28 -2.76 13.16
CA GLU A 304 14.83 -2.75 11.77
C GLU A 304 13.35 -3.13 11.73
N LYS A 305 12.50 -2.21 11.25
CA LYS A 305 11.06 -2.47 11.08
C LYS A 305 10.87 -3.48 9.94
N ARG A 306 10.82 -4.76 10.27
CA ARG A 306 10.26 -5.76 9.36
C ARG A 306 8.74 -5.68 9.47
N THR A 307 8.10 -5.37 8.35
CA THR A 307 6.67 -5.60 8.04
C THR A 307 5.66 -4.51 8.46
N GLU A 308 5.32 -3.65 7.51
CA GLU A 308 4.00 -2.97 7.46
C GLU A 308 3.42 -3.01 6.03
N ALA A 309 4.27 -3.12 5.01
CA ALA A 309 3.87 -3.44 3.63
C ALA A 309 3.22 -4.84 3.46
N TYR A 310 3.27 -5.70 4.49
CA TYR A 310 2.79 -7.08 4.40
C TYR A 310 1.26 -7.21 4.50
N LEU A 311 0.55 -6.26 5.12
CA LEU A 311 -0.91 -6.40 5.28
C LEU A 311 -1.66 -6.05 3.99
N THR A 312 -1.23 -5.03 3.25
CA THR A 312 -1.93 -4.56 2.04
C THR A 312 -2.03 -5.65 0.98
N TYR A 313 -0.99 -6.47 0.81
CA TYR A 313 -0.93 -7.49 -0.24
C TYR A 313 -1.23 -8.90 0.26
N ALA A 314 -1.42 -9.11 1.58
CA ALA A 314 -1.61 -10.42 2.17
C ALA A 314 -2.75 -11.22 1.51
N ARG A 315 -3.87 -10.55 1.22
CA ARG A 315 -5.03 -11.18 0.57
C ARG A 315 -4.67 -11.67 -0.84
N SER A 316 -4.05 -10.82 -1.66
CA SER A 316 -3.64 -11.18 -3.02
C SER A 316 -2.58 -12.28 -3.03
N VAL A 317 -1.67 -12.30 -2.05
CA VAL A 317 -0.69 -13.37 -1.85
C VAL A 317 -1.39 -14.69 -1.50
N GLN A 318 -2.37 -14.67 -0.59
CA GLN A 318 -3.13 -15.86 -0.24
C GLN A 318 -3.89 -16.42 -1.46
N VAL A 319 -4.58 -15.55 -2.20
CA VAL A 319 -5.30 -15.93 -3.43
C VAL A 319 -4.33 -16.51 -4.46
N GLY A 320 -3.20 -15.85 -4.71
CA GLY A 320 -2.22 -16.33 -5.69
C GLY A 320 -1.58 -17.66 -5.29
N THR A 321 -1.34 -17.88 -3.99
CA THR A 321 -0.88 -19.17 -3.48
C THR A 321 -1.92 -20.25 -3.77
N GLN A 322 -3.19 -19.99 -3.47
CA GLN A 322 -4.27 -20.93 -3.73
C GLN A 322 -4.45 -21.22 -5.22
N SER A 323 -4.41 -20.21 -6.08
CA SER A 323 -4.45 -20.39 -7.54
C SER A 323 -3.30 -21.27 -8.04
N GLY A 324 -2.10 -21.12 -7.47
CA GLY A 324 -0.96 -22.00 -7.74
C GLY A 324 -1.23 -23.46 -7.39
N ILE A 325 -1.83 -23.71 -6.22
CA ILE A 325 -2.19 -25.04 -5.75
C ILE A 325 -3.33 -25.66 -6.58
N ASP A 326 -4.33 -24.89 -6.96
CA ASP A 326 -5.43 -25.37 -7.79
C ASP A 326 -4.93 -25.77 -9.18
N GLU A 327 -4.00 -25.01 -9.75
CA GLU A 327 -3.33 -25.37 -11.00
C GLU A 327 -2.43 -26.60 -10.83
N CYS A 328 -1.77 -26.78 -9.68
CA CYS A 328 -1.04 -28.01 -9.37
C CYS A 328 -1.96 -29.24 -9.35
N LYS A 329 -3.11 -29.16 -8.68
CA LYS A 329 -4.13 -30.22 -8.69
C LYS A 329 -4.59 -30.54 -10.10
N HIS A 330 -4.79 -29.51 -10.93
CA HIS A 330 -5.15 -29.70 -12.33
C HIS A 330 -4.05 -30.44 -13.11
N GLN A 331 -2.80 -29.97 -13.03
CA GLN A 331 -1.66 -30.54 -13.77
C GLN A 331 -1.32 -31.98 -13.36
N PHE A 332 -1.70 -32.40 -12.16
CA PHE A 332 -1.39 -33.73 -11.60
C PHE A 332 -2.64 -34.60 -11.36
N ALA A 333 -3.83 -34.16 -11.79
CA ALA A 333 -5.10 -34.88 -11.57
C ALA A 333 -5.04 -36.37 -11.97
N TRP A 334 -4.29 -36.67 -13.04
CA TRP A 334 -4.16 -38.00 -13.63
C TRP A 334 -2.82 -38.70 -13.34
N ASP A 335 -1.98 -38.14 -12.48
CA ASP A 335 -0.69 -38.72 -12.07
C ASP A 335 -0.80 -39.46 -10.74
N LYS A 336 0.13 -40.37 -10.45
CA LYS A 336 0.11 -41.18 -9.20
C LYS A 336 0.07 -40.30 -7.95
N TRP A 337 0.80 -39.19 -7.98
CA TRP A 337 0.64 -38.08 -7.04
C TRP A 337 -0.24 -36.99 -7.67
N ASN A 338 -1.28 -36.56 -6.97
CA ASN A 338 -2.33 -35.67 -7.48
C ASN A 338 -2.39 -34.30 -6.79
N CYS A 339 -1.27 -33.85 -6.22
CA CYS A 339 -1.21 -32.60 -5.45
C CYS A 339 -2.21 -32.56 -4.27
N PRO A 340 -2.08 -33.48 -3.28
CA PRO A 340 -3.03 -33.56 -2.17
C PRO A 340 -2.95 -32.33 -1.26
N ASP A 341 -4.03 -32.02 -0.54
CA ASP A 341 -4.08 -30.88 0.39
C ASP A 341 -3.01 -30.96 1.50
N SER A 342 -2.59 -32.16 1.90
CA SER A 342 -1.48 -32.35 2.84
C SER A 342 -0.14 -31.78 2.31
N ALA A 343 0.04 -31.69 0.99
CA ALA A 343 1.21 -31.09 0.35
C ALA A 343 1.11 -29.57 0.20
N THR A 344 0.03 -28.92 0.67
CA THR A 344 -0.18 -27.48 0.58
C THR A 344 0.25 -26.72 1.85
N GLN A 345 0.50 -27.45 2.93
CA GLN A 345 1.00 -26.87 4.18
C GLN A 345 2.54 -26.76 4.11
N PHE A 346 3.07 -25.57 3.83
CA PHE A 346 4.50 -25.29 3.68
C PHE A 346 5.38 -25.79 4.86
N LYS A 347 4.83 -25.89 6.07
CA LYS A 347 5.53 -26.44 7.25
C LYS A 347 5.60 -27.97 7.29
N GLY A 348 4.84 -28.67 6.44
CA GLY A 348 4.67 -30.14 6.46
C GLY A 348 5.33 -30.89 5.30
N LEU A 349 5.87 -30.22 4.27
CA LEU A 349 6.52 -30.87 3.13
C LEU A 349 7.91 -31.40 3.50
N SER A 350 8.07 -32.27 4.49
CA SER A 350 9.39 -32.65 5.06
C SER A 350 10.44 -33.18 4.07
N ARG A 351 10.08 -33.51 2.83
CA ARG A 351 10.97 -34.10 1.81
C ARG A 351 11.17 -33.18 0.63
N ALA A 352 12.39 -33.10 0.11
CA ALA A 352 12.72 -32.29 -1.07
C ALA A 352 12.65 -33.14 -2.34
N THR A 353 11.46 -33.63 -2.69
CA THR A 353 11.21 -34.44 -3.88
C THR A 353 10.89 -33.59 -5.11
N ARG A 354 10.85 -34.24 -6.27
CA ARG A 354 10.45 -33.62 -7.54
C ARG A 354 9.07 -32.97 -7.50
N GLU A 355 8.11 -33.56 -6.80
CA GLU A 355 6.76 -32.99 -6.68
C GLU A 355 6.79 -31.70 -5.85
N THR A 356 7.62 -31.66 -4.80
CA THR A 356 7.76 -30.46 -3.97
C THR A 356 8.44 -29.31 -4.71
N SER A 357 9.39 -29.60 -5.61
CA SER A 357 10.01 -28.56 -6.44
C SER A 357 8.97 -27.86 -7.32
N PHE A 358 7.98 -28.60 -7.83
CA PHE A 358 6.87 -28.02 -8.59
C PHE A 358 5.94 -27.19 -7.70
N ILE A 359 5.61 -27.64 -6.48
CA ILE A 359 4.78 -26.89 -5.52
C ILE A 359 5.38 -25.51 -5.22
N HIS A 360 6.67 -25.46 -4.89
CA HIS A 360 7.37 -24.20 -4.61
C HIS A 360 7.35 -23.26 -5.82
N ALA A 361 7.66 -23.79 -7.02
CA ALA A 361 7.64 -23.01 -8.24
C ALA A 361 6.24 -22.47 -8.60
N ILE A 362 5.20 -23.31 -8.60
CA ILE A 362 3.85 -22.90 -8.99
C ILE A 362 3.22 -21.96 -7.96
N SER A 363 3.56 -22.10 -6.67
CA SER A 363 3.09 -21.19 -5.61
C SER A 363 3.73 -19.80 -5.75
N ALA A 364 5.05 -19.74 -5.96
CA ALA A 364 5.75 -18.48 -6.20
C ALA A 364 5.27 -17.79 -7.49
N ALA A 365 5.02 -18.57 -8.53
CA ALA A 365 4.44 -18.13 -9.79
C ALA A 365 3.01 -17.58 -9.59
N GLY A 366 2.15 -18.30 -8.86
CA GLY A 366 0.77 -17.90 -8.57
C GLY A 366 0.69 -16.59 -7.80
N VAL A 367 1.51 -16.43 -6.76
CA VAL A 367 1.62 -15.17 -6.01
C VAL A 367 2.03 -14.01 -6.92
N MET A 368 3.10 -14.19 -7.71
CA MET A 368 3.56 -13.17 -8.67
C MET A 368 2.48 -12.83 -9.70
N TYR A 369 1.81 -13.84 -10.25
CA TYR A 369 0.76 -13.71 -11.25
C TYR A 369 -0.40 -12.87 -10.74
N THR A 370 -0.97 -13.23 -9.60
CA THR A 370 -2.13 -12.55 -9.01
C THR A 370 -1.79 -11.12 -8.61
N LEU A 371 -0.61 -10.88 -8.04
CA LEU A 371 -0.18 -9.53 -7.66
C LEU A 371 -0.01 -8.63 -8.88
N THR A 372 0.66 -9.11 -9.93
CA THR A 372 0.80 -8.35 -11.16
C THR A 372 -0.56 -8.10 -11.82
N LYS A 373 -1.44 -9.11 -11.85
CA LYS A 373 -2.77 -8.98 -12.46
C LYS A 373 -3.62 -7.93 -11.75
N ASN A 374 -3.74 -8.02 -10.43
CA ASN A 374 -4.54 -7.09 -9.62
C ASN A 374 -3.97 -5.67 -9.70
N CYS A 375 -2.64 -5.55 -9.81
CA CYS A 375 -1.97 -4.28 -10.01
C CYS A 375 -2.37 -3.60 -11.34
N SER A 376 -2.33 -4.34 -12.44
CA SER A 376 -2.74 -3.84 -13.76
C SER A 376 -4.23 -3.56 -13.89
N LEU A 377 -5.05 -4.23 -13.08
CA LEU A 377 -6.49 -3.96 -12.97
C LEU A 377 -6.81 -2.74 -12.10
N GLY A 378 -5.82 -2.18 -11.39
CA GLY A 378 -6.03 -1.08 -10.44
C GLY A 378 -6.71 -1.50 -9.14
N GLU A 379 -6.69 -2.80 -8.79
CA GLU A 379 -7.25 -3.32 -7.54
C GLU A 379 -6.32 -3.13 -6.33
N LEU A 380 -5.05 -2.78 -6.57
CA LEU A 380 -4.04 -2.57 -5.54
C LEU A 380 -3.55 -1.12 -5.54
N ASP A 381 -3.54 -0.50 -4.37
CA ASP A 381 -2.98 0.84 -4.18
C ASP A 381 -1.45 0.83 -4.29
N ASN A 382 -0.87 1.93 -4.76
CA ASN A 382 0.59 2.16 -4.89
C ASN A 382 1.30 1.30 -5.94
N CYS A 383 0.57 0.72 -6.89
CA CYS A 383 1.14 0.10 -8.05
C CYS A 383 0.25 0.36 -9.28
N GLY A 384 0.75 0.07 -10.48
CA GLY A 384 -0.01 0.23 -11.72
C GLY A 384 0.69 -0.45 -12.89
N CYS A 385 0.24 -0.12 -14.10
CA CYS A 385 0.82 -0.60 -15.35
C CYS A 385 2.31 -0.23 -15.45
N ASP A 386 3.09 -1.06 -16.14
CA ASP A 386 4.45 -0.73 -16.54
C ASP A 386 4.42 0.23 -17.74
N GLU A 387 4.76 1.49 -17.51
CA GLU A 387 4.79 2.53 -18.52
C GLU A 387 6.18 2.73 -19.16
N SER A 388 7.19 1.94 -18.76
CA SER A 388 8.59 2.13 -19.16
C SER A 388 8.83 2.09 -20.67
N LYS A 389 7.94 1.44 -21.42
CA LYS A 389 8.01 1.33 -22.88
C LYS A 389 6.98 2.20 -23.60
N ASN A 390 6.02 2.81 -22.92
CA ASN A 390 4.94 3.55 -23.56
C ASN A 390 5.47 4.68 -24.46
N GLY A 391 4.89 4.81 -25.66
CA GLY A 391 5.29 5.78 -26.68
C GLY A 391 6.52 5.38 -27.52
N LYS A 392 7.20 4.27 -27.20
CA LYS A 392 8.35 3.79 -27.99
C LYS A 392 7.90 2.97 -29.21
N ILE A 393 8.67 3.03 -30.29
CA ILE A 393 8.42 2.22 -31.51
C ILE A 393 8.86 0.76 -31.25
N GLY A 394 7.94 -0.19 -31.44
CA GLY A 394 8.13 -1.61 -31.12
C GLY A 394 8.75 -2.47 -32.24
N GLY A 395 9.51 -1.90 -33.15
CA GLY A 395 9.97 -2.56 -34.39
C GLY A 395 9.26 -1.99 -35.61
N ARG A 396 9.05 -2.78 -36.68
CA ARG A 396 8.39 -2.29 -37.90
C ARG A 396 6.87 -2.25 -37.73
N GLY A 397 6.30 -1.05 -37.61
CA GLY A 397 4.86 -0.80 -37.80
C GLY A 397 3.97 -0.89 -36.55
N TRP A 398 4.50 -0.69 -35.34
CA TRP A 398 3.66 -0.59 -34.13
C TRP A 398 4.28 0.22 -33.00
N LEU A 399 3.43 0.71 -32.09
CA LEU A 399 3.82 1.54 -30.94
C LEU A 399 3.52 0.81 -29.62
N TRP A 400 4.42 0.94 -28.65
CA TRP A 400 4.14 0.52 -27.28
C TRP A 400 3.12 1.47 -26.64
N GLY A 401 2.07 0.92 -26.05
CA GLY A 401 1.06 1.69 -25.34
C GLY A 401 0.05 0.78 -24.65
N GLY A 402 -0.97 1.35 -24.02
CA GLY A 402 -1.91 0.59 -23.18
C GLY A 402 -1.32 0.25 -21.82
N CYS A 403 -1.84 -0.80 -21.18
CA CYS A 403 -1.40 -1.26 -19.86
C CYS A 403 -0.53 -2.50 -20.01
N SER A 404 0.79 -2.34 -19.88
CA SER A 404 1.69 -3.49 -19.76
C SER A 404 1.70 -4.01 -18.33
N ASP A 405 1.59 -5.32 -18.15
CA ASP A 405 1.55 -5.94 -16.84
C ASP A 405 2.88 -5.75 -16.08
N ASN A 406 2.82 -5.15 -14.88
CA ASN A 406 4.00 -4.84 -14.06
C ASN A 406 4.51 -6.08 -13.32
N VAL A 407 5.23 -6.93 -14.03
CA VAL A 407 5.85 -8.15 -13.48
C VAL A 407 6.99 -7.87 -12.51
N GLY A 408 7.65 -6.71 -12.59
CA GLY A 408 8.68 -6.32 -11.64
C GLY A 408 8.12 -6.12 -10.23
N PHE A 409 6.95 -5.49 -10.13
CA PHE A 409 6.21 -5.37 -8.87
C PHE A 409 5.80 -6.74 -8.30
N GLY A 410 5.14 -7.58 -9.10
CA GLY A 410 4.68 -8.90 -8.65
C GLY A 410 5.82 -9.81 -8.23
N GLU A 411 6.96 -9.78 -8.93
CA GLU A 411 8.15 -10.53 -8.57
C GLU A 411 8.72 -10.09 -7.22
N MET A 412 8.88 -8.77 -7.01
CA MET A 412 9.42 -8.21 -5.78
C MET A 412 8.61 -8.62 -4.56
N ILE A 413 7.28 -8.52 -4.64
CA ILE A 413 6.40 -8.88 -3.53
C ILE A 413 6.34 -10.40 -3.36
N SER A 414 6.30 -11.19 -4.45
CA SER A 414 6.39 -12.66 -4.37
C SER A 414 7.67 -13.13 -3.66
N LYS A 415 8.83 -12.51 -3.97
CA LYS A 415 10.09 -12.75 -3.24
C LYS A 415 9.94 -12.45 -1.75
N GLN A 416 9.39 -11.31 -1.39
CA GLN A 416 9.23 -10.94 0.02
C GLN A 416 8.34 -11.91 0.81
N PHE A 417 7.26 -12.44 0.23
CA PHE A 417 6.33 -13.30 0.96
C PHE A 417 6.70 -14.78 0.91
N VAL A 418 7.02 -15.30 -0.28
CA VAL A 418 7.26 -16.73 -0.47
C VAL A 418 8.64 -17.12 0.02
N ASP A 419 9.67 -16.31 -0.27
CA ASP A 419 11.04 -16.61 0.15
C ASP A 419 11.22 -16.39 1.67
N ALA A 420 10.42 -15.51 2.29
CA ALA A 420 10.45 -15.32 3.74
C ALA A 420 9.91 -16.52 4.54
N GLN A 421 9.19 -17.44 3.90
CA GLN A 421 8.78 -18.70 4.54
C GLN A 421 9.96 -19.67 4.69
N GLU A 422 10.98 -19.53 3.85
CA GLU A 422 12.21 -20.32 3.89
C GLU A 422 13.17 -19.76 4.96
N THR A 423 12.93 -20.14 6.22
CA THR A 423 13.74 -19.69 7.38
C THR A 423 15.02 -20.51 7.61
N GLY A 424 15.12 -21.68 6.97
CA GLY A 424 16.28 -22.57 7.04
C GLY A 424 17.50 -22.02 6.29
N GLN A 425 18.69 -22.47 6.69
CA GLN A 425 19.96 -22.22 5.99
C GLN A 425 20.59 -23.51 5.46
N ASP A 426 19.77 -24.57 5.36
CA ASP A 426 20.14 -25.89 4.88
C ASP A 426 20.03 -25.99 3.34
N SER A 427 20.53 -27.09 2.79
CA SER A 427 20.46 -27.37 1.34
C SER A 427 19.04 -27.35 0.81
N ARG A 428 18.07 -27.75 1.64
CA ARG A 428 16.65 -27.72 1.35
C ARG A 428 16.14 -26.29 1.13
N ALA A 429 16.41 -25.36 2.05
CA ALA A 429 16.00 -23.96 1.88
C ALA A 429 16.60 -23.35 0.60
N ALA A 430 17.86 -23.67 0.28
CA ALA A 430 18.50 -23.20 -0.95
C ALA A 430 17.81 -23.73 -2.22
N VAL A 431 17.44 -25.02 -2.23
CA VAL A 431 16.67 -25.65 -3.32
C VAL A 431 15.28 -25.04 -3.46
N ASN A 432 14.59 -24.79 -2.34
CA ASN A 432 13.27 -24.17 -2.35
C ASN A 432 13.33 -22.75 -2.94
N LEU A 433 14.31 -21.94 -2.53
CA LEU A 433 14.52 -20.60 -3.07
C LEU A 433 14.82 -20.61 -4.58
N HIS A 434 15.62 -21.57 -5.06
CA HIS A 434 15.87 -21.74 -6.50
C HIS A 434 14.58 -22.08 -7.26
N ASN A 435 13.79 -23.02 -6.75
CA ASN A 435 12.52 -23.42 -7.38
C ASN A 435 11.48 -22.29 -7.36
N ASN A 436 11.41 -21.50 -6.28
CA ASN A 436 10.57 -20.30 -6.24
C ASN A 436 10.96 -19.31 -7.36
N GLU A 437 12.26 -19.11 -7.59
CA GLU A 437 12.75 -18.25 -8.67
C GLU A 437 12.42 -18.80 -10.06
N ALA A 438 12.59 -20.11 -10.28
CA ALA A 438 12.19 -20.76 -11.52
C ALA A 438 10.70 -20.56 -11.82
N GLY A 439 9.85 -20.61 -10.79
CA GLY A 439 8.44 -20.27 -10.86
C GLY A 439 8.17 -18.83 -11.33
N ARG A 440 8.82 -17.85 -10.70
CA ARG A 440 8.70 -16.43 -11.09
C ARG A 440 9.20 -16.18 -12.52
N LEU A 441 10.27 -16.85 -12.93
CA LEU A 441 10.78 -16.79 -14.29
C LEU A 441 9.82 -17.43 -15.30
N ALA A 442 9.09 -18.48 -14.94
CA ALA A 442 8.08 -19.08 -15.80
C ALA A 442 6.94 -18.10 -16.13
N VAL A 443 6.53 -17.25 -15.17
CA VAL A 443 5.54 -16.18 -15.42
C VAL A 443 6.07 -15.20 -16.47
N LYS A 444 7.33 -14.78 -16.37
CA LYS A 444 7.96 -13.87 -17.34
C LYS A 444 8.14 -14.52 -18.71
N ALA A 445 8.57 -15.78 -18.74
CA ALA A 445 8.85 -16.52 -19.97
C ALA A 445 7.58 -16.81 -20.79
N THR A 446 6.43 -16.90 -20.13
CA THR A 446 5.14 -17.16 -20.78
C THR A 446 4.37 -15.90 -21.15
N MET A 447 4.84 -14.69 -20.83
CA MET A 447 4.16 -13.45 -21.21
C MET A 447 3.99 -13.31 -22.72
N LYS A 448 2.85 -12.76 -23.14
CA LYS A 448 2.52 -12.53 -24.55
C LYS A 448 2.45 -11.04 -24.84
N ARG A 449 2.81 -10.68 -26.07
CA ARG A 449 2.58 -9.33 -26.61
C ARG A 449 1.21 -9.30 -27.25
N ILE A 450 0.31 -8.48 -26.73
CA ILE A 450 -1.03 -8.27 -27.26
C ILE A 450 -1.04 -6.94 -28.02
N CYS A 451 -1.71 -6.92 -29.16
CA CYS A 451 -1.79 -5.76 -30.04
C CYS A 451 -3.23 -5.43 -30.40
N ARG A 452 -3.55 -4.15 -30.49
CA ARG A 452 -4.81 -3.63 -31.01
C ARG A 452 -4.54 -2.82 -32.27
N CYS A 453 -5.31 -3.12 -33.33
CA CYS A 453 -5.25 -2.40 -34.59
C CYS A 453 -6.24 -1.22 -34.59
N HIS A 454 -5.80 -0.09 -35.14
CA HIS A 454 -6.53 1.19 -35.11
C HIS A 454 -6.76 1.81 -36.51
N GLY A 455 -6.40 1.12 -37.59
CA GLY A 455 -6.61 1.61 -38.94
C GLY A 455 -8.08 1.61 -39.37
N MET A 456 -8.38 2.33 -40.46
CA MET A 456 -9.72 2.40 -41.05
C MET A 456 -10.26 0.99 -41.30
N SER A 457 -11.49 0.72 -40.87
CA SER A 457 -12.13 -0.61 -40.94
C SER A 457 -11.37 -1.74 -40.24
N GLU A 458 -10.81 -1.47 -39.05
CA GLU A 458 -9.99 -2.42 -38.27
C GLU A 458 -8.69 -2.87 -38.96
N SER A 459 -8.21 -2.12 -39.96
CA SER A 459 -6.93 -2.41 -40.58
C SER A 459 -5.76 -2.23 -39.62
N CYS A 460 -4.73 -3.08 -39.71
CA CYS A 460 -3.54 -3.03 -38.84
C CYS A 460 -2.43 -2.09 -39.36
N THR A 461 -2.80 -1.01 -40.04
CA THR A 461 -1.84 -0.01 -40.55
C THR A 461 -1.16 0.75 -39.41
N ILE A 462 -1.92 1.02 -38.34
CA ILE A 462 -1.40 1.48 -37.05
C ILE A 462 -1.89 0.48 -36.01
N GLN A 463 -0.98 -0.04 -35.19
CA GLN A 463 -1.32 -0.91 -34.07
C GLN A 463 -0.53 -0.52 -32.82
N THR A 464 -1.17 -0.70 -31.68
CA THR A 464 -0.61 -0.42 -30.35
C THR A 464 -0.51 -1.74 -29.59
N CYS A 465 0.65 -2.03 -28.99
CA CYS A 465 0.84 -3.27 -28.26
C CYS A 465 1.36 -3.06 -26.83
N TRP A 466 1.02 -4.00 -25.96
CA TRP A 466 1.48 -4.10 -24.57
C TRP A 466 1.91 -5.54 -24.25
N THR A 467 2.69 -5.72 -23.18
CA THR A 467 2.99 -7.05 -22.64
C THR A 467 1.95 -7.43 -21.62
N GLN A 468 1.37 -8.61 -21.78
CA GLN A 468 0.33 -9.14 -20.91
C GLN A 468 0.72 -10.53 -20.39
N LEU A 469 0.35 -10.82 -19.15
CA LEU A 469 0.37 -12.15 -18.57
C LEU A 469 -0.45 -13.10 -19.46
N SER A 470 0.09 -14.29 -19.68
CA SER A 470 -0.68 -15.38 -20.30
C SER A 470 -1.76 -15.91 -19.37
N ASP A 471 -2.57 -16.83 -19.85
CA ASP A 471 -3.43 -17.62 -18.95
C ASP A 471 -2.54 -18.37 -17.95
N PHE A 472 -2.95 -18.46 -16.69
CA PHE A 472 -2.16 -19.16 -15.67
C PHE A 472 -1.98 -20.64 -16.00
N ARG A 473 -2.88 -21.23 -16.79
CA ARG A 473 -2.73 -22.57 -17.38
C ARG A 473 -1.47 -22.70 -18.23
N ASP A 474 -1.08 -21.67 -18.98
CA ASP A 474 0.14 -21.69 -19.79
C ASP A 474 1.38 -21.73 -18.90
N VAL A 475 1.35 -21.04 -17.75
CA VAL A 475 2.41 -21.09 -16.73
C VAL A 475 2.49 -22.49 -16.12
N GLY A 476 1.35 -23.09 -15.77
CA GLY A 476 1.24 -24.45 -15.26
C GLY A 476 1.80 -25.48 -16.25
N ASN A 477 1.42 -25.39 -17.52
CA ASN A 477 1.93 -26.25 -18.60
C ASN A 477 3.44 -26.11 -18.77
N TYR A 478 3.97 -24.88 -18.76
CA TYR A 478 5.40 -24.61 -18.86
C TYR A 478 6.17 -25.26 -17.69
N LEU A 479 5.69 -25.04 -16.45
CA LEU A 479 6.30 -25.64 -15.27
C LEU A 479 6.16 -27.16 -15.24
N LYS A 480 5.09 -27.73 -15.82
CA LYS A 480 4.91 -29.19 -15.90
C LYS A 480 5.97 -29.84 -16.80
N ILE A 481 6.34 -29.17 -17.89
CA ILE A 481 7.47 -29.57 -18.73
C ILE A 481 8.77 -29.51 -17.91
N LYS A 482 9.02 -28.40 -17.20
CA LYS A 482 10.20 -28.26 -16.33
C LYS A 482 10.27 -29.31 -15.22
N HIS A 483 9.13 -29.69 -14.66
CA HIS A 483 9.05 -30.78 -13.69
C HIS A 483 9.46 -32.13 -14.29
N SER A 484 9.06 -32.43 -15.54
CA SER A 484 9.48 -33.67 -16.20
C SER A 484 11.00 -33.73 -16.44
N GLN A 485 11.63 -32.57 -16.62
CA GLN A 485 13.06 -32.36 -16.87
C GLN A 485 13.87 -32.06 -15.60
N ALA A 486 13.23 -32.06 -14.43
CA ALA A 486 13.85 -31.65 -13.18
C ALA A 486 15.08 -32.50 -12.84
N GLN A 487 16.12 -31.84 -12.32
CA GLN A 487 17.41 -32.46 -12.04
C GLN A 487 17.55 -32.77 -10.55
N LYS A 488 18.04 -33.97 -10.23
CA LYS A 488 18.40 -34.32 -8.87
C LYS A 488 19.76 -33.69 -8.57
N LEU A 489 19.86 -32.96 -7.47
CA LEU A 489 21.11 -32.40 -7.01
C LEU A 489 21.76 -33.37 -6.02
N ASP A 490 22.78 -34.08 -6.49
CA ASP A 490 23.62 -34.91 -5.61
C ASP A 490 24.66 -34.03 -4.94
N ILE A 491 24.52 -33.85 -3.63
CA ILE A 491 25.45 -33.07 -2.83
C ILE A 491 26.52 -34.02 -2.30
N ASP A 492 27.75 -33.90 -2.79
CA ASP A 492 28.88 -34.73 -2.36
C ASP A 492 29.17 -34.54 -0.86
N ASN A 493 28.77 -35.54 -0.05
CA ASN A 493 28.98 -35.60 1.40
C ASN A 493 30.46 -35.47 1.83
N GLY A 494 31.41 -35.65 0.92
CA GLY A 494 32.85 -35.52 1.20
C GLY A 494 33.34 -34.09 1.49
N ARG A 495 32.56 -33.05 1.12
CA ARG A 495 32.86 -31.64 1.40
C ARG A 495 31.99 -31.02 2.50
N ILE A 496 30.94 -31.72 2.94
CA ILE A 496 30.00 -31.22 3.94
C ILE A 496 30.35 -31.80 5.31
N ARG A 497 31.06 -31.02 6.12
CA ARG A 497 31.23 -31.33 7.55
C ARG A 497 29.92 -31.07 8.29
N ALA A 498 29.63 -31.89 9.29
CA ALA A 498 28.48 -31.72 10.18
C ALA A 498 28.52 -30.33 10.84
N GLY A 499 27.54 -29.46 10.50
CA GLY A 499 27.39 -28.12 11.06
C GLY A 499 27.02 -27.04 10.02
N ASN A 500 26.64 -25.85 10.51
CA ASN A 500 26.32 -24.66 9.70
C ASN A 500 27.59 -23.88 9.29
N SER A 501 28.57 -24.53 8.66
CA SER A 501 29.82 -23.87 8.20
C SER A 501 29.57 -23.00 6.97
N ALA A 502 30.30 -21.88 6.87
CA ALA A 502 30.30 -21.00 5.68
C ALA A 502 30.73 -21.75 4.40
N GLU A 503 31.56 -22.80 4.54
CA GLU A 503 32.04 -23.64 3.44
C GLU A 503 30.91 -24.46 2.79
N ASN A 504 29.94 -24.93 3.58
CA ASN A 504 28.77 -25.66 3.07
C ASN A 504 27.89 -24.75 2.19
N ARG A 505 27.82 -23.44 2.52
CA ARG A 505 27.06 -22.47 1.73
C ARG A 505 27.71 -22.18 0.38
N VAL A 506 29.04 -22.12 0.34
CA VAL A 506 29.80 -21.91 -0.91
C VAL A 506 29.64 -23.10 -1.85
N ALA A 507 29.76 -24.33 -1.32
CA ALA A 507 29.57 -25.54 -2.14
C ALA A 507 28.15 -25.65 -2.74
N ILE A 508 27.12 -25.29 -1.97
CA ILE A 508 25.72 -25.28 -2.46
C ILE A 508 25.52 -24.17 -3.49
N ALA A 509 26.06 -22.97 -3.25
CA ALA A 509 25.97 -21.84 -4.19
C ALA A 509 26.68 -22.14 -5.52
N ASP A 510 27.85 -22.79 -5.49
CA ASP A 510 28.59 -23.19 -6.68
C ASP A 510 27.83 -24.26 -7.48
N ALA A 511 27.27 -25.26 -6.80
CA ALA A 511 26.47 -26.30 -7.45
C ALA A 511 25.22 -25.72 -8.13
N LEU A 512 24.51 -24.82 -7.45
CA LEU A 512 23.35 -24.09 -8.01
C LEU A 512 23.75 -23.14 -9.13
N GLY A 513 24.95 -22.55 -9.08
CA GLY A 513 25.46 -21.63 -10.10
C GLY A 513 25.62 -22.27 -11.48
N SER A 514 25.82 -23.60 -11.53
CA SER A 514 25.90 -24.37 -12.77
C SER A 514 24.54 -24.69 -13.39
N ILE A 515 23.45 -24.53 -12.63
CA ILE A 515 22.09 -24.89 -13.03
C ILE A 515 21.37 -23.64 -13.53
N ALA A 516 20.71 -23.77 -14.68
CA ALA A 516 19.91 -22.66 -15.20
C ALA A 516 18.76 -22.32 -14.24
N ARG A 517 18.56 -21.02 -13.98
CA ARG A 517 17.54 -20.51 -13.05
C ARG A 517 16.10 -20.89 -13.41
N THR A 518 15.86 -21.33 -14.64
CA THR A 518 14.55 -21.78 -15.15
C THR A 518 14.29 -23.27 -14.95
N GLU A 519 15.27 -24.03 -14.48
CA GLU A 519 15.15 -25.48 -14.25
C GLU A 519 14.73 -25.75 -12.80
N LEU A 520 13.92 -26.80 -12.62
CA LEU A 520 13.54 -27.27 -11.29
C LEU A 520 14.55 -28.30 -10.79
N ILE A 521 14.80 -28.27 -9.48
CA ILE A 521 15.75 -29.16 -8.83
C ILE A 521 15.18 -29.78 -7.56
N TYR A 522 15.65 -30.97 -7.21
CA TYR A 522 15.23 -31.71 -6.01
C TYR A 522 16.40 -32.48 -5.40
N LEU A 523 16.28 -32.91 -4.14
CA LEU A 523 17.35 -33.60 -3.40
C LEU A 523 17.03 -35.09 -3.19
N GLU A 524 15.75 -35.44 -3.04
CA GLU A 524 15.31 -36.78 -2.68
C GLU A 524 14.50 -37.45 -3.77
N ASP A 525 14.68 -38.76 -3.93
CA ASP A 525 13.84 -39.54 -4.84
C ASP A 525 12.39 -39.58 -4.34
N SER A 526 11.46 -39.47 -5.30
CA SER A 526 10.04 -39.55 -5.02
C SER A 526 9.67 -40.95 -4.48
N PRO A 527 8.83 -41.02 -3.42
CA PRO A 527 8.37 -42.30 -2.89
C PRO A 527 7.42 -43.01 -3.86
N ASP A 528 7.14 -44.28 -3.58
CA ASP A 528 6.10 -45.03 -4.29
C ASP A 528 4.69 -44.52 -3.91
N TYR A 529 4.14 -43.64 -4.74
CA TYR A 529 2.80 -43.07 -4.59
C TYR A 529 1.65 -44.06 -4.83
N CYS A 530 1.92 -45.28 -5.31
CA CYS A 530 0.87 -46.29 -5.50
C CYS A 530 0.29 -46.78 -4.16
N ARG A 531 1.13 -46.87 -3.12
CA ARG A 531 0.77 -47.46 -1.83
C ARG A 531 0.36 -46.39 -0.82
N THR A 532 -0.62 -46.73 0.00
CA THR A 532 -1.01 -45.90 1.14
C THR A 532 0.07 -45.97 2.22
N ASN A 533 0.52 -44.81 2.70
CA ASN A 533 1.43 -44.68 3.82
C ASN A 533 1.01 -43.45 4.64
N VAL A 534 0.30 -43.68 5.74
CA VAL A 534 -0.27 -42.63 6.60
C VAL A 534 0.84 -41.76 7.19
N THR A 535 1.97 -42.35 7.58
CA THR A 535 3.10 -41.64 8.17
C THR A 535 3.74 -40.63 7.21
N LEU A 536 3.75 -40.96 5.91
CA LEU A 536 4.24 -40.08 4.84
C LEU A 536 3.14 -39.24 4.18
N GLY A 537 1.89 -39.32 4.67
CA GLY A 537 0.75 -38.63 4.09
C GLY A 537 0.39 -39.11 2.67
N LEU A 538 0.75 -40.34 2.30
CA LEU A 538 0.46 -40.94 0.99
C LEU A 538 -0.87 -41.70 1.06
N TYR A 539 -1.83 -41.33 0.20
CA TYR A 539 -3.15 -41.97 0.16
C TYR A 539 -3.19 -43.23 -0.72
N GLY A 540 -2.21 -43.39 -1.62
CA GLY A 540 -2.22 -44.44 -2.64
C GLY A 540 -3.13 -44.12 -3.82
N THR A 541 -3.22 -45.04 -4.80
CA THR A 541 -4.06 -44.86 -6.00
C THR A 541 -5.38 -45.63 -5.97
N GLU A 542 -5.63 -46.44 -4.94
CA GLU A 542 -6.90 -47.14 -4.75
C GLU A 542 -8.07 -46.14 -4.62
N GLY A 543 -9.19 -46.43 -5.27
CA GLY A 543 -10.38 -45.58 -5.29
C GLY A 543 -10.29 -44.36 -6.20
N ARG A 544 -9.16 -44.13 -6.88
CA ARG A 544 -9.01 -42.98 -7.79
C ARG A 544 -9.66 -43.22 -9.14
N GLN A 545 -10.30 -42.17 -9.67
CA GLN A 545 -10.85 -42.18 -11.01
C GLN A 545 -9.76 -42.13 -12.07
N CYS A 546 -10.01 -42.76 -13.20
CA CYS A 546 -9.14 -42.75 -14.36
C CYS A 546 -9.97 -42.75 -15.65
N LEU A 547 -9.31 -42.47 -16.78
CA LEU A 547 -9.91 -42.35 -18.10
C LEU A 547 -9.31 -43.39 -19.05
N GLN A 548 -10.18 -44.11 -19.78
CA GLN A 548 -9.80 -45.01 -20.87
C GLN A 548 -10.26 -44.49 -22.24
N HIS A 549 -11.50 -43.99 -22.32
CA HIS A 549 -12.16 -43.59 -23.56
C HIS A 549 -12.88 -42.25 -23.37
N GLY A 550 -12.88 -41.40 -24.39
CA GLY A 550 -13.54 -40.10 -24.39
C GLY A 550 -13.09 -39.22 -25.56
N GLU A 551 -14.02 -38.44 -26.11
CA GLU A 551 -13.72 -37.40 -27.10
C GLU A 551 -12.99 -36.22 -26.42
N GLY A 552 -12.00 -35.64 -27.11
CA GLY A 552 -11.22 -34.50 -26.58
C GLY A 552 -10.13 -34.85 -25.55
N LEU A 553 -9.94 -36.12 -25.18
CA LEU A 553 -8.90 -36.51 -24.21
C LEU A 553 -7.49 -36.49 -24.82
N THR A 554 -6.53 -35.97 -24.07
CA THR A 554 -5.10 -36.01 -24.43
C THR A 554 -4.54 -37.44 -24.38
N PRO A 555 -3.45 -37.74 -25.12
CA PRO A 555 -2.77 -39.04 -25.03
C PRO A 555 -2.27 -39.40 -23.62
N TRP A 556 -2.08 -38.40 -22.76
CA TRP A 556 -1.69 -38.59 -21.36
C TRP A 556 -2.88 -39.06 -20.51
N GLU A 557 -4.05 -38.48 -20.73
CA GLU A 557 -5.30 -38.83 -20.03
C GLU A 557 -5.82 -40.20 -20.41
N LYS A 558 -5.80 -40.56 -21.70
CA LYS A 558 -6.22 -41.88 -22.19
C LYS A 558 -5.42 -43.04 -21.57
N ARG A 559 -4.19 -42.78 -21.14
CA ARG A 559 -3.31 -43.77 -20.48
C ARG A 559 -3.35 -43.70 -18.96
N SER A 560 -4.22 -42.88 -18.38
CA SER A 560 -4.29 -42.69 -16.93
C SER A 560 -4.65 -43.99 -16.19
N CYS A 561 -5.60 -44.80 -16.67
CA CYS A 561 -5.93 -46.07 -16.01
C CYS A 561 -4.76 -47.07 -15.99
N ARG A 562 -3.92 -47.06 -17.05
CA ARG A 562 -2.71 -47.88 -17.07
C ARG A 562 -1.72 -47.44 -16.00
N ARG A 563 -1.47 -46.14 -15.88
CA ARG A 563 -0.50 -45.60 -14.89
C ARG A 563 -1.00 -45.67 -13.46
N LEU A 564 -2.26 -45.32 -13.23
CA LEU A 564 -2.84 -45.19 -11.89
C LEU A 564 -3.22 -46.55 -11.31
N CYS A 565 -3.77 -47.44 -12.13
CA CYS A 565 -4.26 -48.73 -11.67
C CYS A 565 -3.27 -49.84 -12.00
N HIS A 566 -3.03 -50.12 -13.29
CA HIS A 566 -2.29 -51.32 -13.71
C HIS A 566 -0.83 -51.34 -13.26
N GLU A 567 -0.08 -50.24 -13.42
CA GLU A 567 1.30 -50.12 -12.95
C GLU A 567 1.42 -50.18 -11.42
N CYS A 568 0.34 -49.86 -10.70
CA CYS A 568 0.24 -49.95 -9.25
C CYS A 568 -0.29 -51.32 -8.77
N GLY A 569 -0.50 -52.29 -9.68
CA GLY A 569 -1.01 -53.63 -9.35
C GLY A 569 -2.52 -53.70 -9.11
N LEU A 570 -3.26 -52.62 -9.37
CA LEU A 570 -4.71 -52.53 -9.21
C LEU A 570 -5.44 -52.92 -10.51
N ARG A 571 -6.71 -53.30 -10.38
CA ARG A 571 -7.63 -53.47 -11.52
C ARG A 571 -8.44 -52.19 -11.74
N VAL A 572 -8.99 -52.06 -12.94
CA VAL A 572 -9.96 -51.00 -13.25
C VAL A 572 -11.35 -51.57 -12.99
N GLU A 573 -12.16 -50.84 -12.23
CA GLU A 573 -13.55 -51.15 -11.93
C GLU A 573 -14.46 -50.09 -12.55
N GLU A 574 -15.51 -50.52 -13.23
CA GLU A 574 -16.54 -49.62 -13.76
C GLU A 574 -17.61 -49.36 -12.70
N ARG A 575 -17.77 -48.09 -12.33
CA ARG A 575 -18.78 -47.62 -11.39
C ARG A 575 -19.81 -46.77 -12.10
N ARG A 576 -21.04 -47.26 -12.20
CA ARG A 576 -22.17 -46.49 -12.72
C ARG A 576 -22.64 -45.50 -11.66
N THR A 577 -22.61 -44.22 -11.98
CA THR A 577 -23.04 -43.14 -11.08
C THR A 577 -24.10 -42.31 -11.78
N GLU A 578 -25.24 -42.11 -11.12
CA GLU A 578 -26.23 -41.14 -11.56
C GLU A 578 -25.70 -39.72 -11.30
N VAL A 579 -25.55 -38.94 -12.37
CA VAL A 579 -25.13 -37.55 -12.29
C VAL A 579 -26.30 -36.71 -12.75
N VAL A 580 -26.75 -35.79 -11.90
CA VAL A 580 -27.77 -34.80 -12.26
C VAL A 580 -27.05 -33.62 -12.88
N THR A 581 -27.44 -33.27 -14.10
CA THR A 581 -26.91 -32.12 -14.83
C THR A 581 -28.07 -31.24 -15.28
N SER A 582 -27.85 -29.93 -15.27
CA SER A 582 -28.82 -28.98 -15.82
C SER A 582 -28.95 -29.17 -17.33
N CYS A 583 -30.18 -29.36 -17.79
CA CYS A 583 -30.53 -29.60 -19.19
C CYS A 583 -31.70 -28.69 -19.61
N ASN A 584 -32.01 -28.66 -20.91
CA ASN A 584 -33.14 -27.90 -21.47
C ASN A 584 -33.19 -26.43 -21.04
N CYS A 585 -32.01 -25.83 -20.82
CA CYS A 585 -31.88 -24.48 -20.31
C CYS A 585 -32.47 -23.44 -21.27
N LYS A 586 -33.42 -22.64 -20.78
CA LYS A 586 -34.02 -21.52 -21.51
C LYS A 586 -33.60 -20.20 -20.86
N PHE A 587 -32.98 -19.34 -21.67
CA PHE A 587 -32.64 -17.98 -21.26
C PHE A 587 -33.87 -17.09 -21.34
N GLN A 588 -34.26 -16.49 -20.21
CA GLN A 588 -35.26 -15.44 -20.15
C GLN A 588 -34.56 -14.10 -20.35
N TRP A 589 -35.08 -13.30 -21.29
CA TRP A 589 -34.54 -11.99 -21.72
C TRP A 589 -34.73 -10.88 -20.66
N CYS A 590 -34.22 -11.14 -19.46
CA CYS A 590 -34.16 -10.26 -18.30
C CYS A 590 -33.04 -10.66 -17.31
N CYS A 591 -32.16 -11.61 -17.70
CA CYS A 591 -30.96 -12.10 -17.01
C CYS A 591 -31.10 -13.39 -16.16
N THR A 592 -32.03 -14.29 -16.48
CA THR A 592 -32.14 -15.58 -15.77
C THR A 592 -32.16 -16.76 -16.74
N VAL A 593 -31.40 -17.81 -16.43
CA VAL A 593 -31.43 -19.09 -17.15
C VAL A 593 -32.23 -20.07 -16.31
N ASN A 594 -33.34 -20.57 -16.84
CA ASN A 594 -34.12 -21.63 -16.19
C ASN A 594 -33.76 -22.95 -16.87
N CYS A 595 -33.28 -23.92 -16.09
CA CYS A 595 -32.93 -25.25 -16.55
C CYS A 595 -33.77 -26.30 -15.82
N ASP A 596 -33.98 -27.44 -16.47
CA ASP A 596 -34.50 -28.64 -15.83
C ASP A 596 -33.33 -29.47 -15.28
N ASP A 597 -33.59 -30.27 -14.25
CA ASP A 597 -32.62 -31.25 -13.74
C ASP A 597 -32.79 -32.58 -14.49
N CYS A 598 -31.83 -32.90 -15.36
CA CYS A 598 -31.78 -34.20 -16.02
C CYS A 598 -30.81 -35.12 -15.29
N SER A 599 -31.29 -36.30 -14.84
CA SER A 599 -30.39 -37.34 -14.38
C SER A 599 -29.87 -38.18 -15.55
N GLN A 600 -28.55 -38.38 -15.60
CA GLN A 600 -27.89 -39.22 -16.57
C GLN A 600 -26.95 -40.20 -15.86
N VAL A 601 -27.05 -41.48 -16.20
CA VAL A 601 -26.13 -42.50 -15.68
C VAL A 601 -24.82 -42.42 -16.45
N THR A 602 -23.74 -42.04 -15.76
CA THR A 602 -22.38 -41.99 -16.32
C THR A 602 -21.55 -43.15 -15.79
N VAL A 603 -20.77 -43.78 -16.67
CA VAL A 603 -19.83 -44.85 -16.30
C VAL A 603 -18.49 -44.21 -15.95
N LYS A 604 -18.03 -44.37 -14.71
CA LYS A 604 -16.72 -43.90 -14.24
C LYS A 604 -15.80 -45.10 -14.03
N HIS A 605 -14.54 -44.98 -14.41
CA HIS A 605 -13.53 -46.01 -14.18
C HIS A 605 -12.72 -45.66 -12.94
N VAL A 606 -12.58 -46.61 -12.01
CA VAL A 606 -11.94 -46.41 -10.72
C VAL A 606 -10.91 -47.51 -10.46
N CYS A 607 -9.77 -47.18 -9.86
CA CYS A 607 -8.80 -48.19 -9.45
C CYS A 607 -9.29 -48.98 -8.23
N ALA A 608 -9.28 -50.31 -8.30
CA ALA A 608 -9.71 -51.20 -7.22
C ALA A 608 -8.70 -52.32 -6.98
N LYS A 609 -8.69 -52.90 -5.78
CA LYS A 609 -7.87 -54.08 -5.47
C LYS A 609 -8.28 -55.28 -6.34
N ARG A 610 -7.31 -56.12 -6.67
CA ARG A 610 -7.59 -57.43 -7.28
C ARG A 610 -8.13 -58.34 -6.18
N ASP A 611 -9.34 -58.86 -6.36
CA ASP A 611 -9.92 -59.82 -5.43
C ASP A 611 -9.08 -61.10 -5.45
N ASP A 612 -8.60 -61.51 -4.27
CA ASP A 612 -7.71 -62.66 -4.11
C ASP A 612 -8.52 -63.97 -4.16
N VAL A 613 -9.10 -64.28 -5.33
CA VAL A 613 -9.96 -65.46 -5.54
C VAL A 613 -9.15 -66.77 -5.61
N HIS A 614 -7.82 -66.72 -5.49
CA HIS A 614 -6.97 -67.92 -5.54
C HIS A 614 -6.54 -68.52 -4.19
N GLY A 615 -6.96 -67.94 -3.07
CA GLY A 615 -6.65 -68.47 -1.72
C GLY A 615 -7.57 -69.59 -1.20
N LEU A 616 -8.81 -69.70 -1.69
CA LEU A 616 -9.82 -70.60 -1.10
C LEU A 616 -10.10 -71.90 -1.89
N ARG A 617 -9.53 -72.09 -3.08
CA ARG A 617 -9.72 -73.34 -3.87
C ARG A 617 -8.60 -74.38 -3.74
N ARG A 618 -7.49 -74.08 -3.05
CA ARG A 618 -6.35 -75.01 -2.88
C ARG A 618 -6.37 -75.83 -1.59
N ARG A 619 -7.37 -75.67 -0.70
CA ARG A 619 -7.47 -76.44 0.57
C ARG A 619 -8.44 -77.65 0.55
N LEU A 620 -9.00 -78.04 -0.61
CA LEU A 620 -9.92 -79.18 -0.71
C LEU A 620 -9.51 -80.21 -1.79
N ARG A 621 -8.22 -80.53 -1.88
CA ARG A 621 -7.80 -81.83 -2.42
C ARG A 621 -6.92 -82.51 -1.37
N GLY A 622 -7.58 -83.35 -0.56
CA GLY A 622 -6.91 -84.30 0.30
C GLY A 622 -6.13 -85.35 -0.50
N PRO A 623 -5.23 -86.08 0.15
CA PRO A 623 -4.34 -87.02 -0.51
C PRO A 623 -5.11 -88.24 -1.01
N LYS A 624 -4.80 -88.69 -2.23
CA LYS A 624 -4.96 -90.06 -2.68
C LYS A 624 -3.64 -90.53 -3.24
#